data_AF-A0A2N2GHP3-F1
#
_entry.id   AF-A0A2N2GHP3-F1
#
_cell.length_a   1.000
_cell.length_b   1.000
_cell.length_c   1.000
_cell.angle_alpha   90.00
_cell.angle_beta   90.00
_cell.angle_gamma   90.00
#
_symmetry.space_group_name_H-M   'P 1'
#
loop_
_entity.id
_entity.type
_entity.pdbx_description
1 polymer ?
#
loop_
_entity_poly.entity_id
_entity_poly.type
_entity_poly.pdbx_seq_one_letter_code
_entity_poly.pdbx_strand_id
1 'polypeptide(L)'
;MHFITLQNNKKRYLAYNNFRKKIFSANSPKDSQIILYMLPWLMSVNKLAVPGYIKDLKKPFHVSGLGIDREFIRQELAFKKLFNIKEEKSLLSFQNRGPEIQGIYTIGSAGTVSQTSRSDCDTWICIDRNDYDDYALQHLSEKINLIKDWLDARLKIPVYFFITDVEDIQNCNFGKLDYESSGSAQKNVLKEEFYRTSILISGKIPFWWVCYDGDAELDYDQEFAQNSRNEYGEPDFIDMGNLQAVNQDEYFGASVWQYNKSLTHPLKSIIKMLQLKMFLESPKEELLCHKLRRVVLGGKDKDDFPDPSVFAMNAVLDYYNENTGKENFEYIKKFFYLRFDLRLLSKTQTFKEEMVGDLFKKYKIERSEIYKLNEFESWKLQDHINLGKLMFRFLIEIYNDIVRIQKGKAREIAPQDLTILGRKLSSSLVNKTYKIPVFQIPVENIKLPVLTFSTDRKTWKVTSSDAPASPFIDHENIIFCIAYLVWNGIYDPTQTRMLPNQTQVTIQEIINLGRKIRDVFGSYDITSVHFGNFLQEEKITKILFVFSFENVRMNMDVSDFCVIYKNNWEEMFVRRFSSVEKMKSFFAKVSKTSRNMEKYFYVQRNNIYYEKLIERTKNMVTQVLAGI
;
A
#
# COMPACT_ATOMS: atom_id res chain seq x y z
N MET A 1 7.60 -40.70 4.67
CA MET A 1 8.69 -40.13 3.85
C MET A 1 10.00 -40.64 4.40
N HIS A 2 10.96 -40.98 3.54
CA HIS A 2 12.27 -41.45 4.00
C HIS A 2 13.02 -40.31 4.70
N PHE A 3 13.65 -40.60 5.85
CA PHE A 3 14.43 -39.62 6.62
C PHE A 3 15.47 -38.88 5.77
N ILE A 4 16.10 -39.58 4.81
CA ILE A 4 17.07 -39.02 3.87
C ILE A 4 16.42 -37.93 2.99
N THR A 5 15.22 -38.16 2.46
CA THR A 5 14.47 -37.18 1.66
C THR A 5 14.19 -35.93 2.47
N LEU A 6 13.68 -36.08 3.70
CA LEU A 6 13.40 -34.95 4.60
C LEU A 6 14.66 -34.12 4.89
N GLN A 7 15.79 -34.76 5.22
CA GLN A 7 17.05 -34.06 5.49
C GLN A 7 17.59 -33.34 4.25
N ASN A 8 17.46 -33.94 3.07
CA ASN A 8 17.83 -33.30 1.80
C ASN A 8 16.95 -32.07 1.53
N ASN A 9 15.63 -32.19 1.72
CA ASN A 9 14.70 -31.08 1.58
C ASN A 9 15.02 -29.96 2.57
N LYS A 10 15.29 -30.28 3.84
CA LYS A 10 15.72 -29.32 4.87
C LYS A 10 16.97 -28.56 4.42
N LYS A 11 18.00 -29.27 3.98
CA LYS A 11 19.25 -28.66 3.50
C LYS A 11 19.01 -27.75 2.30
N ARG A 12 18.17 -28.19 1.36
CA ARG A 12 17.86 -27.44 0.14
C ARG A 12 17.04 -26.19 0.45
N TYR A 13 16.02 -26.29 1.31
CA TYR A 13 15.25 -25.14 1.79
C TYR A 13 16.13 -24.13 2.53
N LEU A 14 17.03 -24.57 3.42
CA LEU A 14 17.93 -23.64 4.12
C LEU A 14 18.89 -22.91 3.17
N ALA A 15 19.38 -23.59 2.12
CA ALA A 15 20.17 -22.94 1.08
C ALA A 15 19.33 -21.90 0.30
N TYR A 16 18.09 -22.23 -0.04
CA TYR A 16 17.15 -21.30 -0.67
C TYR A 16 16.84 -20.09 0.23
N ASN A 17 16.55 -20.31 1.51
CA ASN A 17 16.30 -19.25 2.47
C ASN A 17 17.53 -18.33 2.63
N ASN A 18 18.74 -18.88 2.63
CA ASN A 18 19.97 -18.09 2.64
C ASN A 18 20.17 -17.27 1.36
N PHE A 19 19.83 -17.83 0.19
CA PHE A 19 19.79 -17.08 -1.06
C PHE A 19 18.83 -15.88 -0.97
N ARG A 20 17.63 -16.08 -0.43
CA ARG A 20 16.65 -15.02 -0.19
C ARG A 20 17.13 -13.95 0.80
N LYS A 21 17.79 -14.35 1.89
CA LYS A 21 18.46 -13.43 2.83
C LYS A 21 19.55 -12.59 2.14
N LYS A 22 20.36 -13.20 1.26
CA LYS A 22 21.36 -12.47 0.47
C LYS A 22 20.72 -11.42 -0.44
N ILE A 23 19.61 -11.75 -1.11
CA ILE A 23 18.84 -10.78 -1.90
C ILE A 23 18.35 -9.62 -1.02
N PHE A 24 17.81 -9.93 0.17
CA PHE A 24 17.35 -8.89 1.09
C PHE A 24 18.52 -7.98 1.51
N SER A 25 19.68 -8.56 1.80
CA SER A 25 20.89 -7.78 2.10
C SER A 25 21.47 -7.01 0.93
N ALA A 26 21.32 -7.48 -0.31
CA ALA A 26 21.72 -6.71 -1.49
C ALA A 26 20.78 -5.50 -1.71
N ASN A 27 19.47 -5.70 -1.55
CA ASN A 27 18.47 -4.64 -1.69
C ASN A 27 18.52 -3.61 -0.56
N SER A 28 18.86 -4.02 0.67
CA SER A 28 18.84 -3.14 1.85
C SER A 28 19.96 -3.51 2.83
N PRO A 29 21.22 -3.17 2.50
CA PRO A 29 22.39 -3.66 3.22
C PRO A 29 22.43 -3.32 4.71
N LYS A 30 21.96 -2.12 5.10
CA LYS A 30 21.96 -1.69 6.52
C LYS A 30 20.77 -2.27 7.27
N ASP A 31 19.58 -2.06 6.74
CA ASP A 31 18.33 -2.42 7.41
C ASP A 31 18.17 -3.93 7.56
N SER A 32 18.54 -4.70 6.52
CA SER A 32 18.46 -6.17 6.56
C SER A 32 19.34 -6.79 7.65
N GLN A 33 20.50 -6.20 7.98
CA GLN A 33 21.36 -6.75 9.03
C GLN A 33 20.70 -6.65 10.40
N ILE A 34 20.00 -5.54 10.65
CA ILE A 34 19.25 -5.35 11.88
C ILE A 34 18.03 -6.29 11.91
N ILE A 35 17.27 -6.37 10.82
CA ILE A 35 16.06 -7.21 10.75
C ILE A 35 16.39 -8.70 10.80
N LEU A 36 17.41 -9.16 10.06
CA LEU A 36 17.73 -10.59 9.96
C LEU A 36 18.47 -11.13 11.18
N TYR A 37 19.29 -10.31 11.86
CA TYR A 37 20.20 -10.80 12.90
C TYR A 37 20.02 -10.13 14.26
N MET A 38 19.75 -8.82 14.32
CA MET A 38 19.59 -8.14 15.61
C MET A 38 18.19 -8.35 16.19
N LEU A 39 17.15 -8.30 15.37
CA LEU A 39 15.77 -8.45 15.82
C LEU A 39 15.51 -9.76 16.60
N PRO A 40 15.93 -10.96 16.13
CA PRO A 40 15.75 -12.18 16.92
C PRO A 40 16.46 -12.15 18.27
N TRP A 41 17.63 -11.50 18.34
CA TRP A 41 18.37 -11.30 19.58
C TRP A 41 17.65 -10.31 20.52
N LEU A 42 17.13 -9.19 20.01
CA LEU A 42 16.32 -8.25 20.79
C LEU A 42 15.09 -8.93 21.39
N MET A 43 14.41 -9.79 20.61
CA MET A 43 13.28 -10.59 21.10
C MET A 43 13.70 -11.52 22.25
N SER A 44 14.91 -12.08 22.19
CA SER A 44 15.40 -13.09 23.15
C SER A 44 16.12 -12.54 24.39
N VAL A 45 16.37 -11.23 24.47
CA VAL A 45 17.13 -10.61 25.57
C VAL A 45 16.26 -9.59 26.32
N ASN A 46 16.36 -9.57 27.65
CA ASN A 46 15.69 -8.57 28.49
C ASN A 46 16.70 -7.87 29.42
N LYS A 47 17.29 -6.76 28.95
CA LYS A 47 18.31 -5.97 29.68
C LYS A 47 17.98 -4.49 29.56
N LEU A 48 18.19 -3.72 30.62
CA LEU A 48 17.81 -2.30 30.69
C LEU A 48 18.37 -1.44 29.53
N ALA A 49 19.56 -1.75 29.03
CA ALA A 49 20.19 -1.04 27.92
C ALA A 49 19.71 -1.47 26.52
N VAL A 50 18.88 -2.52 26.43
CA VAL A 50 18.45 -3.14 25.17
C VAL A 50 17.03 -2.69 24.83
N PRO A 51 16.75 -2.28 23.58
CA PRO A 51 15.40 -1.98 23.12
C PRO A 51 14.43 -3.13 23.38
N GLY A 52 13.22 -2.82 23.85
CA GLY A 52 12.25 -3.84 24.25
C GLY A 52 12.44 -4.38 25.67
N TYR A 53 13.17 -3.68 26.53
CA TYR A 53 13.26 -4.03 27.96
C TYR A 53 11.90 -3.91 28.66
N ILE A 54 11.52 -4.98 29.36
CA ILE A 54 10.32 -5.05 30.20
C ILE A 54 10.75 -5.29 31.64
N LYS A 55 10.42 -4.36 32.55
CA LYS A 55 10.88 -4.37 33.95
C LYS A 55 10.39 -5.60 34.72
N ASP A 56 9.13 -5.97 34.54
CA ASP A 56 8.47 -7.02 35.32
C ASP A 56 8.53 -8.41 34.64
N LEU A 57 9.30 -8.53 33.56
CA LEU A 57 9.46 -9.79 32.83
C LEU A 57 10.45 -10.71 33.57
N LYS A 58 9.90 -11.71 34.27
CA LYS A 58 10.65 -12.67 35.10
C LYS A 58 11.68 -13.48 34.33
N LYS A 59 11.32 -13.94 33.12
CA LYS A 59 12.21 -14.68 32.22
C LYS A 59 12.07 -14.12 30.80
N PRO A 60 13.16 -13.85 30.09
CA PRO A 60 13.09 -13.39 28.71
C PRO A 60 12.40 -14.43 27.83
N PHE A 61 11.58 -13.97 26.89
CA PHE A 61 11.17 -14.81 25.75
C PHE A 61 12.40 -15.38 25.04
N HIS A 62 12.25 -16.47 24.31
CA HIS A 62 13.35 -17.03 23.54
C HIS A 62 12.88 -17.45 22.15
N VAL A 63 13.67 -17.11 21.14
CA VAL A 63 13.45 -17.63 19.78
C VAL A 63 14.04 -19.03 19.68
N SER A 64 13.25 -19.97 19.18
CA SER A 64 13.64 -21.37 19.03
C SER A 64 14.97 -21.52 18.28
N GLY A 65 15.86 -22.39 18.74
CA GLY A 65 17.17 -22.65 18.09
C GLY A 65 18.19 -21.49 18.08
N LEU A 66 17.85 -20.27 18.53
CA LEU A 66 18.73 -19.10 18.42
C LEU A 66 20.04 -19.27 19.18
N GLY A 67 19.99 -19.86 20.38
CA GLY A 67 21.15 -20.06 21.25
C GLY A 67 22.16 -21.12 20.77
N ILE A 68 21.84 -21.89 19.74
CA ILE A 68 22.74 -22.88 19.11
C ILE A 68 23.15 -22.49 17.69
N ASP A 69 22.57 -21.43 17.13
CA ASP A 69 22.95 -20.92 15.82
C ASP A 69 24.30 -20.19 15.91
N ARG A 70 25.31 -20.76 15.23
CA ARG A 70 26.69 -20.25 15.22
C ARG A 70 26.78 -18.81 14.70
N GLU A 71 25.92 -18.42 13.76
CA GLU A 71 25.94 -17.07 13.21
C GLU A 71 25.45 -16.06 14.26
N PHE A 72 24.37 -16.37 14.99
CA PHE A 72 23.88 -15.50 16.05
C PHE A 72 24.83 -15.42 17.24
N ILE A 73 25.45 -16.53 17.64
CA ILE A 73 26.48 -16.54 18.69
C ILE A 73 27.65 -15.61 18.31
N ARG A 74 28.07 -15.64 17.04
CA ARG A 74 29.14 -14.76 16.52
C ARG A 74 28.73 -13.28 16.55
N GLN A 75 27.50 -12.98 16.11
CA GLN A 75 26.98 -11.61 16.03
C GLN A 75 26.64 -11.01 17.41
N GLU A 76 26.30 -11.84 18.40
CA GLU A 76 25.95 -11.40 19.75
C GLU A 76 27.04 -10.52 20.38
N LEU A 77 28.32 -10.82 20.14
CA LEU A 77 29.43 -10.01 20.65
C LEU A 77 29.37 -8.56 20.13
N ALA A 78 29.02 -8.37 18.86
CA ALA A 78 28.84 -7.05 18.27
C ALA A 78 27.62 -6.33 18.87
N PHE A 79 26.52 -7.05 19.11
CA PHE A 79 25.31 -6.49 19.71
C PHE A 79 25.53 -6.06 21.16
N LYS A 80 26.20 -6.90 21.96
CA LYS A 80 26.58 -6.53 23.34
C LYS A 80 27.43 -5.27 23.38
N LYS A 81 28.41 -5.15 22.48
CA LYS A 81 29.24 -3.94 22.35
C LYS A 81 28.40 -2.71 21.98
N LEU A 82 27.45 -2.85 21.05
CA LEU A 82 26.55 -1.78 20.64
C LEU A 82 25.69 -1.24 21.81
N PHE A 83 25.23 -2.13 22.69
CA PHE A 83 24.41 -1.78 23.85
C PHE A 83 25.21 -1.66 25.16
N ASN A 84 26.54 -1.59 25.08
CA ASN A 84 27.45 -1.43 26.22
C ASN A 84 27.26 -2.48 27.34
N ILE A 85 26.98 -3.72 26.95
CA ILE A 85 26.79 -4.88 27.82
C ILE A 85 28.16 -5.54 28.07
N LYS A 86 28.53 -5.73 29.34
CA LYS A 86 29.87 -6.24 29.73
C LYS A 86 29.87 -7.74 30.06
N GLU A 87 28.72 -8.38 30.07
CA GLU A 87 28.58 -9.80 30.38
C GLU A 87 29.30 -10.69 29.36
N GLU A 88 30.30 -11.44 29.84
CA GLU A 88 31.09 -12.37 29.02
C GLU A 88 30.25 -13.57 28.55
N LYS A 89 29.37 -14.09 29.41
CA LYS A 89 28.49 -15.22 29.08
C LYS A 89 27.41 -14.81 28.09
N SER A 90 27.04 -15.70 27.17
CA SER A 90 25.93 -15.48 26.24
C SER A 90 24.64 -15.14 26.99
N LEU A 91 23.88 -14.17 26.47
CA LEU A 91 22.56 -13.82 26.99
C LEU A 91 21.49 -14.78 26.48
N LEU A 92 21.81 -15.65 25.51
CA LEU A 92 20.91 -16.63 24.91
C LEU A 92 20.89 -17.99 25.65
N SER A 93 21.39 -18.01 26.90
CA SER A 93 21.52 -19.22 27.72
C SER A 93 20.21 -20.00 27.90
N PHE A 94 20.31 -21.33 27.90
CA PHE A 94 19.20 -22.26 28.10
C PHE A 94 18.60 -22.23 29.51
N GLN A 95 19.37 -21.78 30.51
CA GLN A 95 19.00 -21.95 31.93
C GLN A 95 17.93 -20.97 32.45
N ASN A 96 17.52 -19.96 31.67
CA ASN A 96 16.57 -18.94 32.13
C ASN A 96 15.63 -18.45 31.01
N ARG A 97 14.94 -19.38 30.34
CA ARG A 97 14.02 -19.08 29.24
C ARG A 97 12.57 -18.99 29.71
N GLY A 98 11.86 -17.95 29.26
CA GLY A 98 10.41 -17.80 29.31
C GLY A 98 9.74 -18.47 28.10
N PRO A 99 8.51 -18.08 27.75
CA PRO A 99 7.77 -18.65 26.61
C PRO A 99 8.56 -18.62 25.29
N GLU A 100 8.36 -19.64 24.45
CA GLU A 100 9.05 -19.83 23.16
C GLU A 100 8.37 -19.03 22.05
N ILE A 101 9.17 -18.28 21.29
CA ILE A 101 8.82 -17.80 19.95
C ILE A 101 9.27 -18.88 18.96
N GLN A 102 8.31 -19.62 18.42
CA GLN A 102 8.59 -20.78 17.56
C GLN A 102 9.27 -20.38 16.25
N GLY A 103 8.95 -19.20 15.71
CA GLY A 103 9.64 -18.68 14.54
C GLY A 103 9.35 -17.21 14.24
N ILE A 104 10.32 -16.58 13.59
CA ILE A 104 10.23 -15.22 13.07
C ILE A 104 10.40 -15.30 11.56
N TYR A 105 9.43 -14.74 10.84
CA TYR A 105 9.38 -14.77 9.38
C TYR A 105 9.13 -13.38 8.85
N THR A 106 9.65 -13.07 7.66
CA THR A 106 9.11 -11.97 6.86
C THR A 106 8.43 -12.50 5.61
N ILE A 107 7.37 -11.83 5.16
CA ILE A 107 6.54 -12.18 4.00
C ILE A 107 6.52 -11.02 2.99
N GLY A 108 6.23 -11.31 1.72
CA GLY A 108 5.95 -10.30 0.71
C GLY A 108 7.17 -9.98 -0.15
N SER A 109 7.43 -8.69 -0.39
CA SER A 109 8.48 -8.29 -1.32
C SER A 109 9.90 -8.37 -0.75
N ALA A 110 10.08 -8.45 0.57
CA ALA A 110 11.40 -8.53 1.20
C ALA A 110 12.21 -9.72 0.65
N GLY A 111 13.46 -9.47 0.28
CA GLY A 111 14.35 -10.46 -0.34
C GLY A 111 13.89 -10.97 -1.69
N THR A 112 13.12 -10.17 -2.44
CA THR A 112 12.77 -10.44 -3.86
C THR A 112 13.30 -9.38 -4.82
N VAL A 113 13.21 -9.63 -6.13
CA VAL A 113 13.38 -8.57 -7.15
C VAL A 113 12.34 -7.43 -7.00
N SER A 114 11.15 -7.73 -6.49
CA SER A 114 10.05 -6.76 -6.34
C SER A 114 10.18 -5.85 -5.12
N GLN A 115 11.22 -6.03 -4.30
CA GLN A 115 11.55 -5.13 -3.18
C GLN A 115 12.00 -3.78 -3.73
N THR A 116 11.34 -2.70 -3.37
CA THR A 116 11.71 -1.33 -3.75
C THR A 116 12.03 -0.49 -2.51
N SER A 117 12.51 0.73 -2.71
CA SER A 117 12.72 1.70 -1.63
C SER A 117 11.45 2.07 -0.85
N ARG A 118 10.27 1.76 -1.40
CA ARG A 118 8.95 1.98 -0.77
C ARG A 118 8.34 0.71 -0.19
N SER A 119 9.09 -0.39 -0.15
CA SER A 119 8.60 -1.65 0.42
C SER A 119 8.66 -1.62 1.94
N ASP A 120 7.64 -2.21 2.54
CA ASP A 120 7.55 -2.57 3.95
C ASP A 120 8.16 -3.95 4.22
N CYS A 121 8.39 -4.24 5.51
CA CYS A 121 8.80 -5.54 6.00
C CYS A 121 7.76 -6.06 7.00
N ASP A 122 6.78 -6.79 6.50
CA ASP A 122 5.82 -7.52 7.33
C ASP A 122 6.51 -8.70 8.00
N THR A 123 6.45 -8.74 9.33
CA THR A 123 7.20 -9.70 10.18
C THR A 123 6.25 -10.46 11.08
N TRP A 124 6.15 -11.77 10.87
CA TRP A 124 5.34 -12.67 11.68
C TRP A 124 6.14 -13.20 12.85
N ILE A 125 5.62 -13.02 14.06
CA ILE A 125 6.13 -13.58 15.30
C ILE A 125 5.21 -14.75 15.67
N CYS A 126 5.65 -15.97 15.34
CA CYS A 126 4.85 -17.17 15.51
C CYS A 126 5.06 -17.75 16.92
N ILE A 127 3.96 -17.99 17.62
CA ILE A 127 3.94 -18.53 18.99
C ILE A 127 2.94 -19.68 19.07
N ASP A 128 3.13 -20.59 20.01
CA ASP A 128 2.05 -21.47 20.45
C ASP A 128 1.28 -20.74 21.54
N ARG A 129 0.00 -20.39 21.29
CA ARG A 129 -0.80 -19.63 22.26
C ARG A 129 -0.90 -20.34 23.63
N ASN A 130 -0.79 -21.67 23.66
CA ASN A 130 -0.86 -22.45 24.90
C ASN A 130 0.35 -22.22 25.82
N ASP A 131 1.49 -21.78 25.27
CA ASP A 131 2.70 -21.44 26.05
C ASP A 131 2.65 -20.05 26.68
N TYR A 132 1.61 -19.26 26.39
CA TYR A 132 1.48 -17.87 26.82
C TYR A 132 0.23 -17.69 27.68
N ASP A 133 0.41 -17.18 28.91
CA ASP A 133 -0.69 -16.58 29.65
C ASP A 133 -0.96 -15.14 29.17
N ASP A 134 -2.02 -14.50 29.68
CA ASP A 134 -2.41 -13.15 29.26
C ASP A 134 -1.35 -12.09 29.59
N TYR A 135 -0.63 -12.27 30.71
CA TYR A 135 0.46 -11.37 31.09
C TYR A 135 1.67 -11.51 30.17
N ALA A 136 2.03 -12.73 29.79
CA ALA A 136 3.10 -13.01 28.86
C ALA A 136 2.79 -12.46 27.46
N LEU A 137 1.55 -12.57 26.99
CA LEU A 137 1.13 -11.91 25.74
C LEU A 137 1.20 -10.39 25.83
N GLN A 138 0.73 -9.80 26.94
CA GLN A 138 0.81 -8.36 27.13
C GLN A 138 2.27 -7.89 27.08
N HIS A 139 3.17 -8.56 27.80
CA HIS A 139 4.60 -8.25 27.78
C HIS A 139 5.23 -8.48 26.40
N LEU A 140 4.80 -9.50 25.65
CA LEU A 140 5.27 -9.72 24.28
C LEU A 140 4.85 -8.56 23.38
N SER A 141 3.58 -8.14 23.45
CA SER A 141 3.06 -7.00 22.69
C SER A 141 3.77 -5.69 23.07
N GLU A 142 3.98 -5.43 24.37
CA GLU A 142 4.70 -4.26 24.85
C GLU A 142 6.14 -4.25 24.34
N LYS A 143 6.83 -5.39 24.43
CA LYS A 143 8.19 -5.56 23.93
C LYS A 143 8.29 -5.30 22.43
N ILE A 144 7.36 -5.85 21.64
CA ILE A 144 7.29 -5.63 20.20
C ILE A 144 7.09 -4.15 19.87
N ASN A 145 6.20 -3.45 20.59
CA ASN A 145 5.99 -2.02 20.36
C ASN A 145 7.24 -1.19 20.65
N LEU A 146 7.93 -1.46 21.77
CA LEU A 146 9.19 -0.80 22.11
C LEU A 146 10.30 -1.06 21.08
N ILE A 147 10.39 -2.29 20.56
CA ILE A 147 11.33 -2.63 19.49
C ILE A 147 10.94 -1.93 18.18
N LYS A 148 9.65 -1.91 17.84
CA LYS A 148 9.11 -1.24 16.66
C LYS A 148 9.47 0.25 16.67
N ASP A 149 9.21 0.97 17.76
CA ASP A 149 9.54 2.39 17.87
C ASP A 149 11.05 2.64 17.69
N TRP A 150 11.89 1.73 18.23
CA TRP A 150 13.33 1.80 18.04
C TRP A 150 13.77 1.52 16.59
N LEU A 151 13.09 0.61 15.89
CA LEU A 151 13.33 0.33 14.47
C LEU A 151 12.89 1.50 13.59
N ASP A 152 11.71 2.07 13.83
CA ASP A 152 11.17 3.21 13.07
C ASP A 152 12.10 4.44 13.14
N ALA A 153 12.80 4.62 14.26
CA ALA A 153 13.77 5.70 14.43
C ALA A 153 15.10 5.48 13.68
N ARG A 154 15.38 4.27 13.18
CA ARG A 154 16.71 3.87 12.66
C ARG A 154 16.69 3.30 11.25
N LEU A 155 15.63 2.63 10.88
CA LEU A 155 15.48 1.96 9.60
C LEU A 155 14.77 2.87 8.60
N LYS A 156 15.07 2.67 7.32
CA LYS A 156 14.31 3.29 6.23
C LYS A 156 13.11 2.44 5.86
N ILE A 157 13.25 1.12 5.95
CA ILE A 157 12.16 0.18 5.72
C ILE A 157 11.25 0.16 6.96
N PRO A 158 9.96 0.49 6.81
CA PRO A 158 8.98 0.29 7.88
C PRO A 158 8.84 -1.21 8.20
N VAL A 159 8.89 -1.56 9.48
CA VAL A 159 8.74 -2.95 9.95
C VAL A 159 7.40 -3.07 10.69
N TYR A 160 6.51 -3.92 10.17
CA TYR A 160 5.23 -4.21 10.81
C TYR A 160 5.27 -5.59 11.45
N PHE A 161 4.82 -5.68 12.70
CA PHE A 161 4.83 -6.93 13.47
C PHE A 161 3.43 -7.52 13.59
N PHE A 162 3.34 -8.83 13.39
CA PHE A 162 2.12 -9.61 13.52
C PHE A 162 2.38 -10.78 14.47
N ILE A 163 1.84 -10.71 15.69
CA ILE A 163 1.82 -11.87 16.60
C ILE A 163 0.81 -12.86 16.04
N THR A 164 1.25 -14.07 15.73
CA THR A 164 0.41 -15.08 15.07
C THR A 164 0.48 -16.38 15.82
N ASP A 165 -0.67 -16.94 16.17
CA ASP A 165 -0.75 -18.28 16.76
C ASP A 165 -0.58 -19.34 15.67
N VAL A 166 0.18 -20.39 15.99
CA VAL A 166 0.48 -21.49 15.05
C VAL A 166 -0.78 -22.25 14.69
N GLU A 167 -1.68 -22.49 15.65
CA GLU A 167 -2.97 -23.13 15.40
C GLU A 167 -3.86 -22.29 14.46
N ASP A 168 -3.83 -20.96 14.63
CA ASP A 168 -4.49 -20.05 13.71
C ASP A 168 -3.88 -20.14 12.30
N ILE A 169 -2.55 -20.21 12.15
CA ILE A 169 -1.94 -20.40 10.83
C ILE A 169 -2.40 -21.73 10.23
N GLN A 170 -2.33 -22.85 10.98
CA GLN A 170 -2.75 -24.18 10.53
C GLN A 170 -4.18 -24.16 9.97
N ASN A 171 -5.12 -23.59 10.73
CA ASN A 171 -6.53 -23.51 10.38
C ASN A 171 -6.87 -22.37 9.40
N CYS A 172 -5.84 -21.67 8.90
CA CYS A 172 -5.99 -20.47 8.08
C CYS A 172 -6.95 -19.49 8.76
N ASN A 173 -6.69 -19.10 10.01
CA ASN A 173 -7.50 -18.19 10.80
C ASN A 173 -6.71 -16.93 11.17
N PHE A 174 -6.58 -16.00 10.23
CA PHE A 174 -5.83 -14.75 10.44
C PHE A 174 -6.65 -13.62 11.12
N GLY A 175 -7.69 -13.98 11.88
CA GLY A 175 -8.61 -13.04 12.53
C GLY A 175 -9.52 -12.25 11.57
N LYS A 176 -10.23 -11.26 12.11
CA LYS A 176 -10.88 -10.21 11.31
C LYS A 176 -9.86 -9.11 11.08
N LEU A 177 -9.36 -8.97 9.86
CA LEU A 177 -8.70 -7.73 9.44
C LEU A 177 -9.74 -6.60 9.62
N ASP A 178 -9.47 -5.64 10.50
CA ASP A 178 -10.40 -4.60 11.00
C ASP A 178 -11.35 -4.03 9.95
N TYR A 179 -12.65 -3.93 10.28
CA TYR A 179 -13.80 -3.29 9.57
C TYR A 179 -13.92 -3.50 8.04
N GLU A 180 -12.96 -4.16 7.40
CA GLU A 180 -12.91 -4.55 6.01
C GLU A 180 -13.51 -5.97 5.95
N SER A 181 -14.80 -6.08 5.65
CA SER A 181 -15.56 -7.35 5.52
C SER A 181 -14.95 -8.40 4.56
N SER A 182 -13.80 -8.13 3.96
CA SER A 182 -12.98 -9.04 3.17
C SER A 182 -11.94 -9.87 3.97
N GLY A 183 -11.75 -9.62 5.28
CA GLY A 183 -10.72 -10.32 6.07
C GLY A 183 -10.91 -11.84 6.17
N SER A 184 -12.16 -12.30 6.16
CA SER A 184 -12.48 -13.74 6.11
C SER A 184 -12.25 -14.39 4.74
N ALA A 185 -12.03 -13.59 3.69
CA ALA A 185 -12.03 -14.03 2.30
C ALA A 185 -10.64 -14.18 1.66
N GLN A 186 -9.56 -14.12 2.43
CA GLN A 186 -8.18 -14.18 1.89
C GLN A 186 -7.27 -15.18 2.59
N LYS A 187 -7.83 -16.05 3.42
CA LYS A 187 -7.02 -16.78 4.39
C LYS A 187 -6.07 -17.76 3.68
N ASN A 188 -6.58 -18.53 2.73
CA ASN A 188 -5.75 -19.43 1.93
C ASN A 188 -4.87 -18.68 0.92
N VAL A 189 -5.33 -17.54 0.40
CA VAL A 189 -4.53 -16.65 -0.47
C VAL A 189 -3.29 -16.11 0.27
N LEU A 190 -3.45 -15.71 1.53
CA LEU A 190 -2.36 -15.23 2.37
C LEU A 190 -1.37 -16.36 2.70
N LYS A 191 -1.87 -17.56 3.03
CA LYS A 191 -1.01 -18.74 3.24
C LYS A 191 -0.25 -19.13 1.96
N GLU A 192 -0.87 -19.04 0.79
CA GLU A 192 -0.19 -19.22 -0.51
C GLU A 192 0.96 -18.22 -0.67
N GLU A 193 0.70 -16.94 -0.42
CA GLU A 193 1.72 -15.89 -0.49
C GLU A 193 2.83 -16.12 0.55
N PHE A 194 2.48 -16.57 1.76
CA PHE A 194 3.43 -16.92 2.81
C PHE A 194 4.36 -18.04 2.36
N TYR A 195 3.82 -19.16 1.88
CA TYR A 195 4.65 -20.28 1.42
C TYR A 195 5.50 -19.93 0.21
N ARG A 196 5.02 -19.03 -0.65
CA ARG A 196 5.78 -18.60 -1.81
C ARG A 196 6.90 -17.62 -1.47
N THR A 197 6.67 -16.67 -0.57
CA THR A 197 7.55 -15.49 -0.42
C THR A 197 8.31 -15.41 0.91
N SER A 198 7.94 -16.22 1.91
CA SER A 198 8.50 -16.13 3.25
C SER A 198 10.02 -16.33 3.29
N ILE A 199 10.65 -15.59 4.21
CA ILE A 199 12.02 -15.80 4.64
C ILE A 199 11.97 -16.16 6.12
N LEU A 200 12.51 -17.33 6.46
CA LEU A 200 12.77 -17.72 7.84
C LEU A 200 13.91 -16.84 8.38
N ILE A 201 13.58 -15.86 9.21
CA ILE A 201 14.57 -15.00 9.87
C ILE A 201 15.32 -15.84 10.92
N SER A 202 14.58 -16.45 11.85
CA SER A 202 15.10 -17.36 12.88
C SER A 202 13.97 -18.23 13.46
N GLY A 203 14.30 -19.35 14.10
CA GLY A 203 13.34 -20.32 14.63
C GLY A 203 13.17 -21.59 13.80
N LYS A 204 12.04 -22.26 13.98
CA LYS A 204 11.68 -23.54 13.35
C LYS A 204 11.42 -23.37 11.85
N ILE A 205 11.55 -24.45 11.08
CA ILE A 205 11.28 -24.47 9.63
C ILE A 205 9.80 -24.84 9.40
N PRO A 206 9.04 -24.12 8.55
CA PRO A 206 7.69 -24.53 8.20
C PRO A 206 7.70 -25.93 7.57
N PHE A 207 7.02 -26.89 8.20
CA PHE A 207 7.12 -28.30 7.80
C PHE A 207 6.66 -28.53 6.36
N TRP A 208 5.69 -27.75 5.88
CA TRP A 208 5.25 -27.74 4.49
C TRP A 208 6.40 -27.61 3.47
N TRP A 209 7.46 -26.86 3.77
CA TRP A 209 8.60 -26.74 2.86
C TRP A 209 9.41 -28.03 2.72
N VAL A 210 9.39 -28.89 3.73
CA VAL A 210 10.22 -30.12 3.75
C VAL A 210 9.39 -31.39 3.54
N CYS A 211 8.08 -31.33 3.73
CA CYS A 211 7.11 -32.39 3.42
C CYS A 211 6.81 -32.42 1.92
N TYR A 212 7.78 -32.91 1.15
CA TYR A 212 7.68 -33.04 -0.31
C TYR A 212 8.48 -34.24 -0.79
N ASP A 213 7.86 -35.07 -1.61
CA ASP A 213 8.52 -36.11 -2.38
C ASP A 213 8.05 -36.00 -3.83
N GLY A 214 9.00 -35.96 -4.77
CA GLY A 214 8.66 -35.84 -6.20
C GLY A 214 8.11 -37.13 -6.79
N ASP A 215 8.37 -38.26 -6.12
CA ASP A 215 8.07 -39.60 -6.61
C ASP A 215 6.94 -40.29 -5.83
N ALA A 216 6.40 -39.66 -4.78
CA ALA A 216 5.37 -40.22 -3.91
C ALA A 216 4.36 -39.17 -3.42
N GLU A 217 3.09 -39.57 -3.33
CA GLU A 217 2.10 -38.82 -2.56
C GLU A 217 2.36 -39.01 -1.05
N LEU A 218 2.29 -37.91 -0.31
CA LEU A 218 2.54 -37.87 1.13
C LEU A 218 1.29 -37.42 1.88
N ASP A 219 0.95 -38.11 2.97
CA ASP A 219 -0.03 -37.64 3.95
C ASP A 219 0.66 -36.67 4.91
N TYR A 220 0.35 -35.37 4.78
CA TYR A 220 1.02 -34.32 5.53
C TYR A 220 0.93 -34.50 7.06
N ASP A 221 -0.24 -34.88 7.58
CA ASP A 221 -0.48 -34.98 9.02
C ASP A 221 0.26 -36.20 9.58
N GLN A 222 0.24 -37.31 8.85
CA GLN A 222 1.01 -38.50 9.20
C GLN A 222 2.52 -38.23 9.16
N GLU A 223 3.01 -37.55 8.12
CA GLU A 223 4.42 -37.19 8.01
C GLU A 223 4.85 -36.24 9.13
N PHE A 224 4.04 -35.26 9.48
CA PHE A 224 4.36 -34.36 10.59
C PHE A 224 4.40 -35.11 11.92
N ALA A 225 3.41 -35.97 12.20
CA ALA A 225 3.39 -36.77 13.43
C ALA A 225 4.61 -37.69 13.58
N GLN A 226 5.10 -38.25 12.46
CA GLN A 226 6.29 -39.12 12.44
C GLN A 226 7.60 -38.35 12.61
N ASN A 227 7.69 -37.12 12.09
CA ASN A 227 8.94 -36.36 12.04
C ASN A 227 9.04 -35.22 13.09
N SER A 228 7.95 -34.92 13.79
CA SER A 228 7.90 -33.93 14.89
C SER A 228 8.50 -34.47 16.20
N ARG A 229 8.53 -35.79 16.38
CA ARG A 229 9.10 -36.46 17.54
C ARG A 229 10.57 -36.77 17.30
N ASN A 230 11.43 -35.83 17.60
CA ASN A 230 12.87 -36.07 17.61
C ASN A 230 13.23 -36.78 18.93
N GLU A 231 13.75 -38.01 18.89
CA GLU A 231 14.16 -38.73 20.12
C GLU A 231 15.35 -38.07 20.85
N TYR A 232 16.02 -37.09 20.23
CA TYR A 232 17.28 -36.50 20.73
C TYR A 232 17.42 -34.96 20.55
N GLY A 233 16.34 -34.18 20.41
CA GLY A 233 16.45 -32.71 20.32
C GLY A 233 15.13 -31.92 20.24
N GLU A 234 15.21 -30.58 20.31
CA GLU A 234 14.06 -29.68 20.04
C GLU A 234 13.55 -29.90 18.60
N PRO A 235 12.22 -29.86 18.35
CA PRO A 235 11.69 -30.01 17.00
C PRO A 235 12.17 -28.87 16.09
N ASP A 236 12.86 -29.22 15.01
CA ASP A 236 13.32 -28.25 13.99
C ASP A 236 12.19 -27.67 13.15
N PHE A 237 10.96 -28.18 13.30
CA PHE A 237 9.84 -27.92 12.42
C PHE A 237 8.65 -27.33 13.16
N ILE A 238 7.94 -26.44 12.48
CA ILE A 238 6.66 -25.88 12.90
C ILE A 238 5.60 -26.31 11.91
N ASP A 239 4.47 -26.81 12.42
CA ASP A 239 3.34 -27.13 11.57
C ASP A 239 2.49 -25.89 11.34
N MET A 240 2.46 -25.42 10.10
CA MET A 240 1.64 -24.29 9.65
C MET A 240 0.46 -24.76 8.79
N GLY A 241 0.20 -26.08 8.75
CA GLY A 241 -0.87 -26.75 8.02
C GLY A 241 -0.59 -26.92 6.53
N ASN A 242 -1.12 -27.97 5.92
CA ASN A 242 -1.04 -28.14 4.47
C ASN A 242 -1.94 -27.12 3.74
N LEU A 243 -1.49 -26.62 2.58
CA LEU A 243 -2.32 -25.82 1.68
C LEU A 243 -2.68 -26.65 0.45
N GLN A 244 -3.85 -27.28 0.44
CA GLN A 244 -4.26 -28.14 -0.68
C GLN A 244 -4.77 -27.31 -1.88
N ALA A 245 -5.65 -26.35 -1.62
CA ALA A 245 -6.25 -25.51 -2.64
C ALA A 245 -6.66 -24.15 -2.07
N VAL A 246 -6.92 -23.19 -2.95
CA VAL A 246 -7.55 -21.92 -2.62
C VAL A 246 -8.90 -21.88 -3.33
N ASN A 247 -9.96 -21.57 -2.59
CA ASN A 247 -11.30 -21.52 -3.16
C ASN A 247 -11.47 -20.33 -4.12
N GLN A 248 -12.26 -20.49 -5.17
CA GLN A 248 -12.54 -19.39 -6.11
C GLN A 248 -13.16 -18.16 -5.42
N ASP A 249 -13.99 -18.37 -4.41
CA ASP A 249 -14.58 -17.29 -3.61
C ASP A 249 -13.51 -16.48 -2.86
N GLU A 250 -12.43 -17.13 -2.43
CA GLU A 250 -11.32 -16.46 -1.77
C GLU A 250 -10.47 -15.65 -2.76
N TYR A 251 -10.20 -16.17 -3.95
CA TYR A 251 -9.55 -15.38 -5.00
C TYR A 251 -10.38 -14.15 -5.38
N PHE A 252 -11.70 -14.31 -5.43
CA PHE A 252 -12.61 -13.19 -5.65
C PHE A 252 -12.55 -12.16 -4.50
N GLY A 253 -12.69 -12.59 -3.24
CA GLY A 253 -12.61 -11.69 -2.09
C GLY A 253 -11.26 -10.97 -2.00
N ALA A 254 -10.16 -11.68 -2.28
CA ALA A 254 -8.84 -11.09 -2.39
C ALA A 254 -8.76 -10.03 -3.50
N SER A 255 -9.43 -10.25 -4.63
CA SER A 255 -9.44 -9.32 -5.75
C SER A 255 -10.17 -8.02 -5.41
N VAL A 256 -11.31 -8.13 -4.72
CA VAL A 256 -12.04 -6.97 -4.19
C VAL A 256 -11.19 -6.16 -3.20
N TRP A 257 -10.43 -6.84 -2.34
CA TRP A 257 -9.53 -6.16 -1.42
C TRP A 257 -8.39 -5.45 -2.14
N GLN A 258 -7.73 -6.11 -3.10
CA GLN A 258 -6.69 -5.45 -3.90
C GLN A 258 -7.25 -4.25 -4.65
N TYR A 259 -8.47 -4.34 -5.17
CA TYR A 259 -9.15 -3.22 -5.78
C TYR A 259 -9.35 -2.05 -4.81
N ASN A 260 -9.74 -2.33 -3.56
CA ASN A 260 -9.87 -1.29 -2.54
C ASN A 260 -8.52 -0.61 -2.22
N LYS A 261 -7.42 -1.39 -2.20
CA LYS A 261 -6.05 -0.91 -1.98
C LYS A 261 -5.42 -0.29 -3.23
N SER A 262 -6.03 -0.41 -4.41
CA SER A 262 -5.44 0.13 -5.63
C SER A 262 -5.40 1.65 -5.68
N LEU A 263 -6.20 2.32 -4.85
CA LEU A 263 -6.22 3.77 -4.77
C LEU A 263 -5.03 4.33 -3.98
N THR A 264 -4.38 3.52 -3.14
CA THR A 264 -3.09 3.87 -2.50
C THR A 264 -1.91 3.36 -3.33
N HIS A 265 -1.97 2.10 -3.75
CA HIS A 265 -0.86 1.41 -4.39
C HIS A 265 -1.30 0.72 -5.68
N PRO A 266 -1.57 1.50 -6.75
CA PRO A 266 -2.22 0.99 -7.96
C PRO A 266 -1.36 -0.04 -8.69
N LEU A 267 -0.04 0.15 -8.79
CA LEU A 267 0.86 -0.81 -9.45
C LEU A 267 0.89 -2.17 -8.72
N LYS A 268 1.04 -2.17 -7.39
CA LYS A 268 1.03 -3.40 -6.57
C LYS A 268 -0.30 -4.13 -6.73
N SER A 269 -1.40 -3.38 -6.66
CA SER A 269 -2.75 -3.93 -6.72
C SER A 269 -3.10 -4.49 -8.08
N ILE A 270 -2.76 -3.80 -9.18
CA ILE A 270 -2.98 -4.32 -10.55
C ILE A 270 -2.28 -5.66 -10.74
N ILE A 271 -1.01 -5.78 -10.35
CA ILE A 271 -0.25 -7.03 -10.50
C ILE A 271 -0.86 -8.15 -9.66
N LYS A 272 -1.22 -7.88 -8.40
CA LYS A 272 -1.90 -8.88 -7.57
C LYS A 272 -3.26 -9.28 -8.15
N MET A 273 -4.05 -8.33 -8.64
CA MET A 273 -5.33 -8.62 -9.29
C MET A 273 -5.19 -9.43 -10.58
N LEU A 274 -4.15 -9.18 -11.39
CA LEU A 274 -3.84 -10.00 -12.57
C LEU A 274 -3.55 -11.45 -12.18
N GLN A 275 -2.74 -11.66 -11.13
CA GLN A 275 -2.47 -13.00 -10.62
C GLN A 275 -3.74 -13.69 -10.10
N LEU A 276 -4.59 -12.98 -9.37
CA LEU A 276 -5.86 -13.53 -8.86
C LEU A 276 -6.83 -13.85 -10.00
N LYS A 277 -6.93 -12.98 -11.00
CA LYS A 277 -7.74 -13.19 -12.20
C LYS A 277 -7.28 -14.41 -13.00
N MET A 278 -5.97 -14.59 -13.17
CA MET A 278 -5.40 -15.78 -13.81
C MET A 278 -5.90 -17.07 -13.14
N PHE A 279 -5.89 -17.14 -11.80
CA PHE A 279 -6.41 -18.30 -11.07
C PHE A 279 -7.93 -18.46 -11.17
N LEU A 280 -8.68 -17.36 -11.19
CA LEU A 280 -10.13 -17.41 -11.38
C LEU A 280 -10.52 -17.95 -12.77
N GLU A 281 -9.75 -17.62 -13.80
CA GLU A 281 -9.94 -18.09 -15.18
C GLU A 281 -9.37 -19.50 -15.40
N SER A 282 -8.35 -19.88 -14.62
CA SER A 282 -7.68 -21.18 -14.69
C SER A 282 -7.81 -21.94 -13.36
N PRO A 283 -8.99 -22.40 -12.96
CA PRO A 283 -9.21 -22.97 -11.63
C PRO A 283 -8.55 -24.33 -11.39
N LYS A 284 -8.04 -24.97 -12.46
CA LYS A 284 -7.23 -26.19 -12.39
C LYS A 284 -5.73 -25.90 -12.33
N GLU A 285 -5.35 -24.63 -12.42
CA GLU A 285 -3.95 -24.23 -12.32
C GLU A 285 -3.44 -24.53 -10.92
N GLU A 286 -2.33 -25.26 -10.84
CA GLU A 286 -1.70 -25.56 -9.57
C GLU A 286 -1.17 -24.28 -8.92
N LEU A 287 -1.29 -24.19 -7.58
CA LEU A 287 -0.82 -23.06 -6.79
C LEU A 287 0.66 -22.75 -7.05
N LEU A 288 1.01 -21.46 -7.13
CA LEU A 288 2.39 -21.05 -7.42
C LEU A 288 3.35 -21.47 -6.30
N CYS A 289 2.91 -21.49 -5.04
CA CYS A 289 3.71 -22.01 -3.93
C CYS A 289 4.14 -23.47 -4.16
N HIS A 290 3.23 -24.35 -4.63
CA HIS A 290 3.56 -25.76 -4.92
C HIS A 290 4.54 -25.90 -6.07
N LYS A 291 4.29 -25.17 -7.17
CA LYS A 291 5.20 -25.15 -8.32
C LYS A 291 6.59 -24.64 -7.92
N LEU A 292 6.65 -23.56 -7.13
CA LEU A 292 7.90 -23.01 -6.62
C LEU A 292 8.63 -24.01 -5.71
N ARG A 293 7.92 -24.63 -4.77
CA ARG A 293 8.49 -25.65 -3.87
C ARG A 293 9.13 -26.78 -4.65
N ARG A 294 8.43 -27.29 -5.67
CA ARG A 294 8.96 -28.33 -6.57
C ARG A 294 10.23 -27.89 -7.29
N VAL A 295 10.27 -26.69 -7.86
CA VAL A 295 11.46 -26.17 -8.56
C VAL A 295 12.63 -25.99 -7.59
N VAL A 296 12.38 -25.44 -6.40
CA VAL A 296 13.42 -25.23 -5.38
C VAL A 296 13.99 -26.57 -4.90
N LEU A 297 13.12 -27.52 -4.52
CA LEU A 297 13.56 -28.80 -3.95
C LEU A 297 14.10 -29.78 -4.99
N GLY A 298 13.57 -29.78 -6.22
CA GLY A 298 14.04 -30.62 -7.32
C GLY A 298 15.29 -30.11 -8.04
N GLY A 299 15.71 -28.87 -7.78
CA GLY A 299 16.89 -28.27 -8.41
C GLY A 299 18.19 -28.95 -7.97
N LYS A 300 19.10 -29.16 -8.93
CA LYS A 300 20.39 -29.86 -8.70
C LYS A 300 21.53 -28.92 -8.29
N ASP A 301 21.50 -27.67 -8.74
CA ASP A 301 22.52 -26.67 -8.43
C ASP A 301 22.19 -25.92 -7.14
N LYS A 302 23.17 -25.84 -6.23
CA LYS A 302 23.02 -25.23 -4.90
C LYS A 302 22.89 -23.72 -4.91
N ASP A 303 23.34 -23.05 -5.98
CA ASP A 303 23.36 -21.59 -6.04
C ASP A 303 22.37 -21.02 -7.08
N ASP A 304 21.73 -21.88 -7.88
CA ASP A 304 20.67 -21.50 -8.80
C ASP A 304 19.29 -21.75 -8.18
N PHE A 305 18.66 -20.68 -7.72
CA PHE A 305 17.34 -20.69 -7.12
C PHE A 305 16.42 -19.66 -7.79
N PRO A 306 15.14 -20.00 -8.02
CA PRO A 306 14.18 -19.04 -8.55
C PRO A 306 13.89 -17.94 -7.51
N ASP A 307 13.74 -16.70 -7.98
CA ASP A 307 13.11 -15.65 -7.19
C ASP A 307 11.58 -15.76 -7.25
N PRO A 308 10.87 -15.87 -6.11
CA PRO A 308 9.40 -15.86 -6.02
C PRO A 308 8.65 -14.81 -6.82
N SER A 309 9.17 -13.59 -6.93
CA SER A 309 8.51 -12.52 -7.66
C SER A 309 8.76 -12.63 -9.16
N VAL A 310 9.95 -13.03 -9.59
CA VAL A 310 10.21 -13.41 -10.99
C VAL A 310 9.37 -14.62 -11.39
N PHE A 311 9.28 -15.63 -10.51
CA PHE A 311 8.49 -16.84 -10.73
C PHE A 311 7.01 -16.53 -10.94
N ALA A 312 6.41 -15.74 -10.04
CA ALA A 312 5.03 -15.30 -10.18
C ALA A 312 4.81 -14.38 -11.39
N MET A 313 5.76 -13.47 -11.65
CA MET A 313 5.72 -12.61 -12.83
C MET A 313 5.75 -13.43 -14.12
N ASN A 314 6.60 -14.46 -14.22
CA ASN A 314 6.64 -15.34 -15.37
C ASN A 314 5.31 -16.05 -15.58
N ALA A 315 4.71 -16.61 -14.52
CA ALA A 315 3.40 -17.27 -14.63
C ALA A 315 2.31 -16.31 -15.14
N VAL A 316 2.25 -15.08 -14.61
CA VAL A 316 1.31 -14.05 -15.07
C VAL A 316 1.59 -13.66 -16.52
N LEU A 317 2.85 -13.41 -16.90
CA LEU A 317 3.19 -13.04 -18.27
C LEU A 317 2.93 -14.16 -19.27
N ASP A 318 3.23 -15.41 -18.92
CA ASP A 318 2.91 -16.61 -19.72
C ASP A 318 1.41 -16.67 -20.02
N TYR A 319 0.59 -16.55 -18.97
CA TYR A 319 -0.87 -16.56 -19.11
C TYR A 319 -1.38 -15.40 -19.99
N TYR A 320 -0.98 -14.16 -19.69
CA TYR A 320 -1.51 -13.00 -20.40
C TYR A 320 -0.95 -12.82 -21.80
N ASN A 321 0.21 -13.39 -22.13
CA ASN A 321 0.72 -13.41 -23.50
C ASN A 321 -0.22 -14.16 -24.45
N GLU A 322 -0.91 -15.19 -23.96
CA GLU A 322 -1.83 -16.01 -24.75
C GLU A 322 -3.29 -15.56 -24.63
N ASN A 323 -3.68 -14.97 -23.50
CA ASN A 323 -5.09 -14.74 -23.14
C ASN A 323 -5.50 -13.25 -23.17
N THR A 324 -4.67 -12.34 -23.69
CA THR A 324 -5.04 -10.92 -23.83
C THR A 324 -4.63 -10.31 -25.16
N GLY A 325 -5.19 -9.13 -25.46
CA GLY A 325 -4.80 -8.38 -26.65
C GLY A 325 -3.36 -7.85 -26.53
N LYS A 326 -2.66 -7.77 -27.66
CA LYS A 326 -1.25 -7.31 -27.74
C LYS A 326 -1.02 -5.98 -27.01
N GLU A 327 -1.92 -5.02 -27.17
CA GLU A 327 -1.81 -3.71 -26.49
C GLU A 327 -1.87 -3.84 -24.96
N ASN A 328 -2.82 -4.61 -24.44
CA ASN A 328 -2.94 -4.86 -23.00
C ASN A 328 -1.73 -5.61 -22.45
N PHE A 329 -1.18 -6.55 -23.21
CA PHE A 329 0.04 -7.25 -22.82
C PHE A 329 1.25 -6.31 -22.70
N GLU A 330 1.40 -5.34 -23.61
CA GLU A 330 2.42 -4.29 -23.48
C GLU A 330 2.24 -3.49 -22.19
N TYR A 331 1.00 -3.14 -21.81
CA TYR A 331 0.74 -2.44 -20.55
C TYR A 331 1.08 -3.27 -19.32
N ILE A 332 0.75 -4.58 -19.31
CA ILE A 332 1.10 -5.48 -18.21
C ILE A 332 2.63 -5.50 -18.00
N LYS A 333 3.41 -5.64 -19.09
CA LYS A 333 4.89 -5.58 -19.02
C LYS A 333 5.37 -4.26 -18.42
N LYS A 334 4.79 -3.12 -18.83
CA LYS A 334 5.10 -1.79 -18.26
C LYS A 334 4.78 -1.71 -16.76
N PHE A 335 3.65 -2.26 -16.32
CA PHE A 335 3.28 -2.26 -14.91
C PHE A 335 4.24 -3.08 -14.05
N PHE A 336 4.67 -4.26 -14.51
CA PHE A 336 5.71 -5.02 -13.83
C PHE A 336 7.04 -4.25 -13.79
N TYR A 337 7.45 -3.68 -14.92
CA TYR A 337 8.67 -2.89 -15.02
C TYR A 337 8.72 -1.75 -13.99
N LEU A 338 7.64 -0.97 -13.93
CA LEU A 338 7.51 0.14 -12.99
C LEU A 338 7.35 -0.31 -11.54
N ARG A 339 6.57 -1.36 -11.27
CA ARG A 339 6.38 -1.85 -9.89
C ARG A 339 7.68 -2.38 -9.30
N PHE A 340 8.51 -3.02 -10.11
CA PHE A 340 9.73 -3.69 -9.63
C PHE A 340 10.93 -2.73 -9.61
N ASP A 341 10.73 -1.49 -10.07
CA ASP A 341 11.77 -0.45 -10.16
C ASP A 341 12.98 -0.93 -10.97
N LEU A 342 12.70 -1.53 -12.14
CA LEU A 342 13.72 -2.09 -13.01
C LEU A 342 14.42 -1.01 -13.82
N ARG A 343 15.73 -1.19 -14.07
CA ARG A 343 16.56 -0.28 -14.88
C ARG A 343 17.35 -1.03 -15.95
N LEU A 344 16.64 -1.77 -16.81
CA LEU A 344 17.24 -2.48 -17.93
C LEU A 344 17.97 -1.51 -18.87
N LEU A 345 19.04 -1.99 -19.51
CA LEU A 345 19.88 -1.21 -20.44
C LEU A 345 20.49 0.07 -19.84
N SER A 346 20.55 0.17 -18.50
CA SER A 346 21.27 1.22 -17.81
C SER A 346 22.77 0.88 -17.66
N LYS A 347 23.59 1.88 -17.32
CA LYS A 347 25.04 1.70 -17.13
C LYS A 347 25.39 0.82 -15.93
N THR A 348 24.47 0.72 -14.96
CA THR A 348 24.64 -0.03 -13.71
C THR A 348 23.58 -1.12 -13.66
N GLN A 349 23.95 -2.35 -13.95
CA GLN A 349 23.07 -3.49 -13.71
C GLN A 349 23.20 -3.92 -12.25
N THR A 350 22.05 -4.04 -11.58
CA THR A 350 21.98 -4.69 -10.27
C THR A 350 21.61 -6.15 -10.45
N PHE A 351 21.72 -6.94 -9.38
CA PHE A 351 21.26 -8.33 -9.40
C PHE A 351 19.78 -8.45 -9.85
N LYS A 352 18.95 -7.42 -9.64
CA LYS A 352 17.55 -7.40 -10.10
C LYS A 352 17.45 -7.53 -11.62
N GLU A 353 18.22 -6.71 -12.35
CA GLU A 353 18.22 -6.72 -13.81
C GLU A 353 18.77 -8.05 -14.36
N GLU A 354 19.73 -8.65 -13.67
CA GLU A 354 20.24 -9.99 -14.01
C GLU A 354 19.15 -11.06 -13.87
N MET A 355 18.43 -11.08 -12.73
CA MET A 355 17.40 -12.08 -12.45
C MET A 355 16.18 -12.01 -13.39
N VAL A 356 15.81 -10.81 -13.86
CA VAL A 356 14.71 -10.64 -14.83
C VAL A 356 15.19 -10.70 -16.28
N GLY A 357 16.49 -10.83 -16.52
CA GLY A 357 17.09 -10.71 -17.83
C GLY A 357 16.50 -11.70 -18.84
N ASP A 358 16.41 -12.98 -18.47
CA ASP A 358 15.86 -14.01 -19.35
C ASP A 358 14.35 -13.84 -19.60
N LEU A 359 13.63 -13.37 -18.57
CA LEU A 359 12.20 -13.08 -18.69
C LEU A 359 11.94 -11.96 -19.72
N PHE A 360 12.73 -10.88 -19.71
CA PHE A 360 12.60 -9.80 -20.70
C PHE A 360 13.31 -10.07 -22.02
N LYS A 361 14.12 -11.13 -22.15
CA LYS A 361 14.51 -11.69 -23.45
C LYS A 361 13.33 -12.41 -24.11
N LYS A 362 12.53 -13.15 -23.34
CA LYS A 362 11.30 -13.81 -23.78
C LYS A 362 10.20 -12.79 -24.10
N TYR A 363 9.93 -11.88 -23.17
CA TYR A 363 8.89 -10.86 -23.26
C TYR A 363 9.47 -9.47 -23.52
N LYS A 364 10.02 -9.27 -24.72
CA LYS A 364 10.74 -8.05 -25.08
C LYS A 364 9.91 -6.79 -24.84
N ILE A 365 10.53 -5.79 -24.23
CA ILE A 365 10.07 -4.39 -24.25
C ILE A 365 10.95 -3.65 -25.26
N GLU A 366 10.34 -2.83 -26.12
CA GLU A 366 11.07 -2.02 -27.08
C GLU A 366 12.09 -1.10 -26.39
N ARG A 367 13.27 -0.92 -26.99
CA ARG A 367 14.37 -0.17 -26.37
C ARG A 367 13.98 1.28 -26.05
N SER A 368 13.25 1.93 -26.95
CA SER A 368 12.75 3.30 -26.75
C SER A 368 11.83 3.40 -25.53
N GLU A 369 10.99 2.39 -25.31
CA GLU A 369 10.12 2.31 -24.14
C GLU A 369 10.93 2.06 -22.87
N ILE A 370 11.93 1.16 -22.89
CA ILE A 370 12.84 0.95 -21.75
C ILE A 370 13.52 2.25 -21.33
N TYR A 371 14.06 3.03 -22.28
CA TYR A 371 14.67 4.32 -21.97
C TYR A 371 13.67 5.30 -21.36
N LYS A 372 12.43 5.34 -21.88
CA LYS A 372 11.36 6.15 -21.28
C LYS A 372 11.07 5.69 -19.84
N LEU A 373 10.85 4.38 -19.62
CA LEU A 373 10.53 3.83 -18.29
C LEU A 373 11.66 4.02 -17.27
N ASN A 374 12.93 3.99 -17.70
CA ASN A 374 14.08 4.28 -16.82
C ASN A 374 14.06 5.70 -16.25
N GLU A 375 13.40 6.62 -16.94
CA GLU A 375 13.28 8.03 -16.56
C GLU A 375 11.98 8.32 -15.80
N PHE A 376 11.29 7.29 -15.29
CA PHE A 376 9.95 7.41 -14.69
C PHE A 376 9.83 8.51 -13.63
N GLU A 377 10.81 8.67 -12.75
CA GLU A 377 10.79 9.72 -11.70
C GLU A 377 10.91 11.15 -12.26
N SER A 378 11.44 11.29 -13.48
CA SER A 378 11.64 12.56 -14.17
C SER A 378 10.62 12.85 -15.27
N TRP A 379 9.60 12.00 -15.40
CA TRP A 379 8.53 12.22 -16.36
C TRP A 379 7.81 13.55 -16.12
N LYS A 380 7.31 14.12 -17.20
CA LYS A 380 6.46 15.30 -17.13
C LYS A 380 5.16 14.94 -16.43
N LEU A 381 4.56 15.92 -15.74
CA LEU A 381 3.28 15.75 -15.05
C LEU A 381 2.20 15.12 -15.96
N GLN A 382 2.14 15.52 -17.24
CA GLN A 382 1.16 14.99 -18.18
C GLN A 382 1.37 13.49 -18.47
N ASP A 383 2.61 13.00 -18.53
CA ASP A 383 2.90 11.57 -18.71
C ASP A 383 2.45 10.76 -17.49
N HIS A 384 2.66 11.27 -16.27
CA HIS A 384 2.14 10.64 -15.05
C HIS A 384 0.61 10.59 -15.01
N ILE A 385 -0.07 11.69 -15.39
CA ILE A 385 -1.54 11.73 -15.48
C ILE A 385 -2.04 10.70 -16.51
N ASN A 386 -1.37 10.59 -17.66
CA ASN A 386 -1.74 9.63 -18.71
C ASN A 386 -1.54 8.18 -18.24
N LEU A 387 -0.43 7.88 -17.57
CA LEU A 387 -0.21 6.57 -16.97
C LEU A 387 -1.27 6.26 -15.91
N GLY A 388 -1.60 7.20 -15.03
CA GLY A 388 -2.63 7.01 -14.02
C GLY A 388 -4.01 6.72 -14.61
N LYS A 389 -4.40 7.43 -15.68
CA LYS A 389 -5.63 7.12 -16.44
C LYS A 389 -5.61 5.71 -17.02
N LEU A 390 -4.50 5.31 -17.61
CA LEU A 390 -4.31 3.96 -18.17
C LEU A 390 -4.42 2.89 -17.09
N MET A 391 -3.68 3.04 -16.00
CA MET A 391 -3.70 2.11 -14.86
C MET A 391 -5.10 1.95 -14.29
N PHE A 392 -5.80 3.07 -14.14
CA PHE A 392 -7.14 3.08 -13.59
C PHE A 392 -8.16 2.43 -14.53
N ARG A 393 -8.07 2.69 -15.84
CA ARG A 393 -8.86 1.97 -16.86
C ARG A 393 -8.65 0.46 -16.74
N PHE A 394 -7.39 0.05 -16.67
CA PHE A 394 -7.00 -1.35 -16.57
C PHE A 394 -7.52 -2.02 -15.28
N LEU A 395 -7.50 -1.29 -14.16
CA LEU A 395 -8.08 -1.74 -12.90
C LEU A 395 -9.57 -2.04 -13.03
N ILE A 396 -10.34 -1.14 -13.66
CA ILE A 396 -11.78 -1.36 -13.92
C ILE A 396 -11.99 -2.57 -14.81
N GLU A 397 -11.19 -2.73 -15.87
CA GLU A 397 -11.28 -3.88 -16.78
C GLU A 397 -11.09 -5.20 -16.02
N ILE A 398 -10.01 -5.31 -15.24
CA ILE A 398 -9.74 -6.50 -14.43
C ILE A 398 -10.89 -6.78 -13.45
N TYR A 399 -11.38 -5.75 -12.74
CA TYR A 399 -12.49 -5.90 -11.81
C TYR A 399 -13.77 -6.37 -12.49
N ASN A 400 -14.14 -5.77 -13.62
CA ASN A 400 -15.32 -6.17 -14.38
C ASN A 400 -15.21 -7.60 -14.92
N ASP A 401 -14.01 -8.04 -15.30
CA ASP A 401 -13.78 -9.45 -15.67
C ASP A 401 -13.99 -10.38 -14.49
N ILE A 402 -13.42 -10.05 -13.34
CA ILE A 402 -13.55 -10.83 -12.11
C ILE A 402 -15.02 -10.93 -11.64
N VAL A 403 -15.76 -9.83 -11.69
CA VAL A 403 -17.21 -9.81 -11.40
C VAL A 403 -17.95 -10.68 -12.43
N ARG A 404 -17.60 -10.62 -13.71
CA ARG A 404 -18.21 -11.47 -14.75
C ARG A 404 -17.96 -12.97 -14.49
N ILE A 405 -16.75 -13.35 -14.08
CA ILE A 405 -16.39 -14.75 -13.76
C ILE A 405 -17.19 -15.30 -12.57
N GLN A 406 -17.62 -14.44 -11.65
CA GLN A 406 -18.40 -14.83 -10.48
C GLN A 406 -19.92 -14.78 -10.67
N LYS A 407 -20.43 -14.17 -11.74
CA LYS A 407 -21.88 -14.16 -11.99
C LYS A 407 -22.42 -15.59 -12.08
N GLY A 408 -23.38 -15.92 -11.22
CA GLY A 408 -24.03 -17.24 -11.18
C GLY A 408 -23.34 -18.29 -10.32
N LYS A 409 -22.27 -17.96 -9.57
CA LYS A 409 -21.62 -18.84 -8.60
C LYS A 409 -22.13 -18.55 -7.18
N ALA A 410 -22.10 -19.56 -6.29
CA ALA A 410 -22.60 -19.46 -4.93
C ALA A 410 -21.69 -18.57 -4.06
N ARG A 411 -22.29 -17.72 -3.20
CA ARG A 411 -21.72 -16.57 -2.47
C ARG A 411 -21.54 -15.32 -3.32
N GLU A 412 -22.64 -14.59 -3.46
CA GLU A 412 -22.61 -13.21 -3.94
C GLU A 412 -21.82 -12.33 -2.97
N ILE A 413 -21.10 -11.36 -3.55
CA ILE A 413 -20.44 -10.26 -2.85
C ILE A 413 -21.45 -9.63 -1.89
N ALA A 414 -21.06 -9.34 -0.66
CA ALA A 414 -21.91 -8.57 0.23
C ALA A 414 -22.35 -7.28 -0.51
N PRO A 415 -23.65 -6.99 -0.67
CA PRO A 415 -24.11 -5.83 -1.43
C PRO A 415 -23.52 -4.49 -0.93
N GLN A 416 -23.12 -4.47 0.34
CA GLN A 416 -22.43 -3.36 0.98
C GLN A 416 -21.03 -3.11 0.38
N ASP A 417 -20.24 -4.16 0.13
CA ASP A 417 -18.91 -4.03 -0.46
C ASP A 417 -19.01 -3.50 -1.90
N LEU A 418 -19.97 -4.02 -2.67
CA LEU A 418 -20.28 -3.50 -4.01
C LEU A 418 -20.69 -2.02 -3.98
N THR A 419 -21.48 -1.62 -2.98
CA THR A 419 -21.92 -0.23 -2.80
C THR A 419 -20.75 0.69 -2.48
N ILE A 420 -19.87 0.27 -1.55
CA ILE A 420 -18.66 1.00 -1.17
C ILE A 420 -17.76 1.19 -2.39
N LEU A 421 -17.46 0.10 -3.10
CA LEU A 421 -16.63 0.12 -4.31
C LEU A 421 -17.22 1.04 -5.37
N GLY A 422 -18.51 0.86 -5.69
CA GLY A 422 -19.21 1.66 -6.69
C GLY A 422 -19.18 3.15 -6.36
N ARG A 423 -19.42 3.53 -5.10
CA ARG A 423 -19.39 4.94 -4.67
C ARG A 423 -17.98 5.51 -4.63
N LYS A 424 -16.97 4.75 -4.22
CA LYS A 424 -15.55 5.17 -4.23
C LYS A 424 -15.02 5.39 -5.65
N LEU A 425 -15.47 4.58 -6.61
CA LEU A 425 -15.18 4.79 -8.03
C LEU A 425 -15.94 5.99 -8.58
N SER A 426 -17.22 6.10 -8.25
CA SER A 426 -18.04 7.23 -8.67
C SER A 426 -17.45 8.55 -8.16
N SER A 427 -16.97 8.60 -6.92
CA SER A 427 -16.33 9.80 -6.37
C SER A 427 -15.01 10.13 -7.06
N SER A 428 -14.28 9.14 -7.55
CA SER A 428 -13.03 9.35 -8.29
C SER A 428 -13.23 9.74 -9.77
N LEU A 429 -14.30 9.26 -10.43
CA LEU A 429 -14.42 9.27 -11.89
C LEU A 429 -15.58 10.04 -12.46
N VAL A 430 -16.73 9.98 -11.78
CA VAL A 430 -17.96 10.49 -12.37
C VAL A 430 -17.88 12.00 -12.37
N ASN A 431 -17.89 12.58 -13.56
CA ASN A 431 -18.03 14.02 -13.72
C ASN A 431 -19.44 14.41 -13.31
N LYS A 432 -19.54 15.13 -12.19
CA LYS A 432 -20.79 15.76 -11.73
C LYS A 432 -20.70 17.26 -12.02
N THR A 433 -21.84 17.91 -12.24
CA THR A 433 -21.89 19.36 -12.39
C THR A 433 -21.23 20.03 -11.17
N TYR A 434 -20.34 20.99 -11.41
CA TYR A 434 -19.56 21.71 -10.39
C TYR A 434 -18.50 20.90 -9.64
N LYS A 435 -18.40 19.57 -9.85
CA LYS A 435 -17.36 18.75 -9.23
C LYS A 435 -16.02 19.00 -9.91
N ILE A 436 -14.98 19.06 -9.10
CA ILE A 436 -13.60 19.11 -9.57
C ILE A 436 -13.17 17.69 -10.00
N PRO A 437 -12.76 17.49 -11.27
CA PRO A 437 -12.17 16.24 -11.71
C PRO A 437 -10.85 15.96 -10.99
N VAL A 438 -10.57 14.69 -10.75
CA VAL A 438 -9.38 14.22 -10.02
C VAL A 438 -8.45 13.46 -10.97
N PHE A 439 -7.16 13.76 -10.89
CA PHE A 439 -6.09 13.04 -11.56
C PHE A 439 -5.67 11.82 -10.75
N GLN A 440 -5.50 10.70 -11.44
CA GLN A 440 -4.89 9.52 -10.84
C GLN A 440 -3.37 9.68 -10.90
N ILE A 441 -2.83 10.07 -9.75
CA ILE A 441 -1.45 10.24 -9.35
C ILE A 441 -0.61 8.99 -9.03
N PRO A 442 0.04 8.20 -9.92
CA PRO A 442 0.65 6.94 -9.49
C PRO A 442 1.92 7.10 -8.63
N VAL A 443 2.38 8.32 -8.39
CA VAL A 443 3.59 8.66 -7.65
C VAL A 443 3.34 9.83 -6.70
N GLU A 444 3.92 9.75 -5.49
CA GLU A 444 3.72 10.76 -4.44
C GLU A 444 4.56 12.02 -4.67
N ASN A 445 5.77 11.87 -5.22
CA ASN A 445 6.72 12.98 -5.40
C ASN A 445 6.97 13.23 -6.89
N ILE A 446 6.20 14.14 -7.48
CA ILE A 446 6.43 14.61 -8.85
C ILE A 446 7.12 15.98 -8.80
N LYS A 447 8.08 16.17 -9.70
CA LYS A 447 8.58 17.51 -10.01
C LYS A 447 7.48 18.31 -10.71
N LEU A 448 6.85 19.22 -9.98
CA LEU A 448 5.79 20.06 -10.54
C LEU A 448 6.37 21.11 -11.50
N PRO A 449 5.73 21.33 -12.67
CA PRO A 449 6.12 22.39 -13.58
C PRO A 449 5.69 23.77 -13.06
N VAL A 450 6.21 24.83 -13.67
CA VAL A 450 5.69 26.18 -13.46
C VAL A 450 4.28 26.26 -14.05
N LEU A 451 3.32 26.72 -13.26
CA LEU A 451 1.93 26.89 -13.67
C LEU A 451 1.61 28.37 -13.84
N THR A 452 1.15 28.74 -15.04
CA THR A 452 0.90 30.13 -15.40
C THR A 452 -0.59 30.36 -15.64
N PHE A 453 -1.18 31.27 -14.87
CA PHE A 453 -2.55 31.75 -15.05
C PHE A 453 -2.62 32.81 -16.14
N SER A 454 -3.64 32.73 -16.98
CA SER A 454 -3.96 33.70 -18.02
C SER A 454 -5.49 33.79 -18.20
N THR A 455 -5.97 34.87 -18.81
CA THR A 455 -7.40 35.05 -19.09
C THR A 455 -7.62 35.76 -20.42
N ASP A 456 -8.68 35.35 -21.13
CA ASP A 456 -9.18 36.00 -22.35
C ASP A 456 -10.44 36.85 -22.11
N ARG A 457 -10.70 37.24 -20.85
CA ARG A 457 -11.92 37.90 -20.31
C ARG A 457 -13.13 37.00 -20.14
N LYS A 458 -13.23 35.88 -20.85
CA LYS A 458 -14.34 34.93 -20.70
C LYS A 458 -13.97 33.77 -19.79
N THR A 459 -12.73 33.32 -19.93
CA THR A 459 -12.22 32.13 -19.26
C THR A 459 -10.87 32.39 -18.64
N TRP A 460 -10.56 31.59 -17.62
CA TRP A 460 -9.24 31.48 -17.03
C TRP A 460 -8.59 30.18 -17.48
N LYS A 461 -7.35 30.29 -17.94
CA LYS A 461 -6.55 29.17 -18.42
C LYS A 461 -5.30 29.03 -17.56
N VAL A 462 -4.97 27.80 -17.21
CA VAL A 462 -3.71 27.48 -16.53
C VAL A 462 -2.88 26.60 -17.44
N THR A 463 -1.71 27.09 -17.83
CA THR A 463 -0.76 26.39 -18.71
C THR A 463 0.48 25.97 -17.96
N SER A 464 1.11 24.87 -18.40
CA SER A 464 2.39 24.38 -17.90
C SER A 464 3.57 24.98 -18.65
N SER A 465 4.72 25.16 -18.00
CA SER A 465 6.01 25.36 -18.68
C SER A 465 6.35 24.22 -19.64
N ASP A 466 5.90 22.99 -19.36
CA ASP A 466 6.26 21.80 -20.12
C ASP A 466 5.41 21.62 -21.39
N ALA A 467 4.24 22.26 -21.43
CA ALA A 467 3.29 22.22 -22.53
C ALA A 467 2.49 23.54 -22.62
N PRO A 468 3.12 24.64 -23.07
CA PRO A 468 2.47 25.96 -23.11
C PRO A 468 1.25 26.03 -24.04
N ALA A 469 1.20 25.16 -25.06
CA ALA A 469 0.15 25.14 -26.06
C ALA A 469 -1.16 24.47 -25.61
N SER A 470 -1.15 23.73 -24.49
CA SER A 470 -2.32 22.99 -24.00
C SER A 470 -2.58 23.35 -22.54
N PRO A 471 -3.69 24.03 -22.20
CA PRO A 471 -4.01 24.33 -20.82
C PRO A 471 -4.37 23.04 -20.05
N PHE A 472 -3.94 22.96 -18.78
CA PHE A 472 -4.39 21.92 -17.85
C PHE A 472 -5.86 22.09 -17.49
N ILE A 473 -6.29 23.35 -17.40
CA ILE A 473 -7.68 23.72 -17.13
C ILE A 473 -8.02 25.02 -17.85
N ASP A 474 -9.22 25.05 -18.40
CA ASP A 474 -9.89 26.19 -19.02
C ASP A 474 -11.30 26.28 -18.42
N HIS A 475 -11.57 27.32 -17.62
CA HIS A 475 -12.85 27.49 -16.92
C HIS A 475 -13.22 28.96 -16.74
N GLU A 476 -14.51 29.29 -16.80
CA GLU A 476 -15.06 30.65 -16.57
C GLU A 476 -14.88 31.20 -15.15
N ASN A 477 -14.36 30.41 -14.22
CA ASN A 477 -14.30 30.73 -12.80
C ASN A 477 -12.90 30.43 -12.29
N ILE A 478 -12.13 31.47 -12.00
CA ILE A 478 -10.78 31.33 -11.45
C ILE A 478 -10.75 30.53 -10.15
N ILE A 479 -11.79 30.62 -9.31
CA ILE A 479 -11.86 29.86 -8.07
C ILE A 479 -11.90 28.36 -8.36
N PHE A 480 -12.58 27.96 -9.45
CA PHE A 480 -12.54 26.58 -9.92
C PHE A 480 -11.13 26.19 -10.35
N CYS A 481 -10.43 27.03 -11.11
CA CYS A 481 -9.04 26.78 -11.53
C CYS A 481 -8.09 26.61 -10.33
N ILE A 482 -8.16 27.50 -9.33
CA ILE A 482 -7.31 27.42 -8.13
C ILE A 482 -7.63 26.15 -7.34
N ALA A 483 -8.91 25.90 -7.09
CA ALA A 483 -9.36 24.73 -6.36
C ALA A 483 -8.99 23.42 -7.08
N TYR A 484 -9.04 23.40 -8.42
CA TYR A 484 -8.62 22.27 -9.24
C TYR A 484 -7.13 21.94 -9.04
N LEU A 485 -6.25 22.94 -9.03
CA LEU A 485 -4.81 22.71 -8.81
C LEU A 485 -4.52 22.21 -7.38
N VAL A 486 -5.17 22.81 -6.38
CA VAL A 486 -5.00 22.43 -4.97
C VAL A 486 -5.50 21.00 -4.72
N TRP A 487 -6.70 20.68 -5.21
CA TRP A 487 -7.30 19.36 -5.01
C TRP A 487 -6.47 18.25 -5.63
N ASN A 488 -5.94 18.49 -6.82
CA ASN A 488 -5.11 17.52 -7.52
C ASN A 488 -3.66 17.48 -7.01
N GLY A 489 -3.31 18.22 -5.96
CA GLY A 489 -1.97 18.20 -5.37
C GLY A 489 -0.87 18.80 -6.27
N ILE A 490 -1.25 19.54 -7.32
CA ILE A 490 -0.31 20.15 -8.28
C ILE A 490 -0.09 21.65 -8.04
N TYR A 491 -0.63 22.19 -6.95
CA TYR A 491 -0.47 23.58 -6.56
C TYR A 491 0.80 23.80 -5.72
N ASP A 492 1.73 24.60 -6.26
CA ASP A 492 2.88 25.12 -5.52
C ASP A 492 2.89 26.67 -5.59
N PRO A 493 2.79 27.38 -4.44
CA PRO A 493 2.79 28.84 -4.43
C PRO A 493 4.08 29.47 -4.99
N THR A 494 5.21 28.75 -4.93
CA THR A 494 6.51 29.24 -5.44
C THR A 494 6.65 29.06 -6.96
N GLN A 495 5.93 28.10 -7.53
CA GLN A 495 5.91 27.77 -8.97
C GLN A 495 4.67 28.34 -9.68
N THR A 496 3.85 29.15 -9.00
CA THR A 496 2.68 29.79 -9.59
C THR A 496 3.07 31.15 -10.20
N ARG A 497 2.65 31.39 -11.44
CA ARG A 497 2.85 32.64 -12.20
C ARG A 497 1.52 33.11 -12.78
N MET A 498 1.47 34.38 -13.19
CA MET A 498 0.30 34.97 -13.82
C MET A 498 0.76 35.94 -14.90
N LEU A 499 0.19 35.84 -16.10
CA LEU A 499 0.39 36.84 -17.15
C LEU A 499 -0.36 38.13 -16.78
N PRO A 500 0.03 39.29 -17.34
CA PRO A 500 -0.74 40.52 -17.19
C PRO A 500 -2.21 40.26 -17.53
N ASN A 501 -3.10 40.64 -16.60
CA ASN A 501 -4.53 40.42 -16.75
C ASN A 501 -5.30 41.73 -16.53
N GLN A 502 -6.50 41.79 -17.07
CA GLN A 502 -7.33 42.99 -17.07
C GLN A 502 -8.40 42.98 -15.96
N THR A 503 -8.34 41.98 -15.06
CA THR A 503 -9.21 41.87 -13.90
C THR A 503 -8.53 42.47 -12.67
N GLN A 504 -9.25 42.56 -11.55
CA GLN A 504 -8.66 42.98 -10.26
C GLN A 504 -7.96 41.83 -9.52
N VAL A 505 -7.98 40.61 -10.06
CA VAL A 505 -7.34 39.46 -9.44
C VAL A 505 -5.82 39.59 -9.57
N THR A 506 -5.15 39.56 -8.42
CA THR A 506 -3.69 39.57 -8.33
C THR A 506 -3.14 38.16 -8.10
N ILE A 507 -1.87 37.95 -8.46
CA ILE A 507 -1.16 36.69 -8.15
C ILE A 507 -1.13 36.41 -6.64
N GLN A 508 -1.03 37.45 -5.80
CA GLN A 508 -1.03 37.29 -4.35
C GLN A 508 -2.38 36.76 -3.84
N GLU A 509 -3.50 37.19 -4.43
CA GLU A 509 -4.83 36.69 -4.08
C GLU A 509 -5.05 35.25 -4.54
N ILE A 510 -4.52 34.87 -5.71
CA ILE A 510 -4.47 33.45 -6.16
C ILE A 510 -3.73 32.61 -5.11
N ILE A 511 -2.55 33.07 -4.67
CA ILE A 511 -1.72 32.36 -3.70
C ILE A 511 -2.42 32.25 -2.34
N ASN A 512 -3.03 33.33 -1.87
CA ASN A 512 -3.74 33.40 -0.60
C ASN A 512 -4.95 32.46 -0.58
N LEU A 513 -5.77 32.47 -1.64
CA LEU A 513 -6.91 31.58 -1.75
C LEU A 513 -6.47 30.12 -1.89
N GLY A 514 -5.43 29.84 -2.69
CA GLY A 514 -4.88 28.49 -2.84
C GLY A 514 -4.38 27.90 -1.51
N ARG A 515 -3.68 28.70 -0.70
CA ARG A 515 -3.29 28.32 0.68
C ARG A 515 -4.51 28.05 1.54
N LYS A 516 -5.52 28.95 1.50
CA LYS A 516 -6.75 28.76 2.30
C LYS A 516 -7.51 27.50 1.91
N ILE A 517 -7.62 27.18 0.63
CA ILE A 517 -8.25 25.94 0.16
C ILE A 517 -7.49 24.74 0.68
N ARG A 518 -6.15 24.73 0.58
CA ARG A 518 -5.31 23.64 1.08
C ARG A 518 -5.45 23.45 2.59
N ASP A 519 -5.47 24.54 3.36
CA ASP A 519 -5.62 24.49 4.82
C ASP A 519 -7.00 23.95 5.25
N VAL A 520 -8.05 24.23 4.47
CA VAL A 520 -9.42 23.81 4.79
C VAL A 520 -9.71 22.38 4.34
N PHE A 521 -9.28 22.03 3.12
CA PHE A 521 -9.69 20.79 2.45
C PHE A 521 -8.57 19.77 2.25
N GLY A 522 -7.30 20.18 2.29
CA GLY A 522 -6.17 19.36 1.86
C GLY A 522 -6.11 19.19 0.34
N SER A 523 -5.39 18.15 -0.09
CA SER A 523 -5.48 17.57 -1.44
C SER A 523 -6.39 16.35 -1.42
N TYR A 524 -6.81 15.88 -2.59
CA TYR A 524 -7.58 14.66 -2.73
C TYR A 524 -6.85 13.47 -2.10
N ASP A 525 -7.49 12.84 -1.12
CA ASP A 525 -7.02 11.61 -0.50
C ASP A 525 -8.21 10.71 -0.12
N ILE A 526 -8.63 9.89 -1.09
CA ILE A 526 -9.71 8.91 -0.92
C ILE A 526 -9.36 7.78 0.08
N THR A 527 -8.09 7.68 0.45
CA THR A 527 -7.55 6.57 1.26
C THR A 527 -7.71 6.86 2.75
N SER A 528 -7.75 8.14 3.12
CA SER A 528 -8.10 8.64 4.46
C SER A 528 -9.58 8.49 4.83
N VAL A 529 -10.44 8.14 3.87
CA VAL A 529 -11.90 8.16 4.05
C VAL A 529 -12.37 6.84 4.66
N HIS A 530 -12.99 6.92 5.84
CA HIS A 530 -13.58 5.76 6.49
C HIS A 530 -14.66 5.11 5.62
N PHE A 531 -14.59 3.79 5.42
CA PHE A 531 -15.48 3.04 4.53
C PHE A 531 -16.97 3.23 4.81
N GLY A 532 -17.35 3.34 6.08
CA GLY A 532 -18.72 3.61 6.50
C GLY A 532 -19.31 4.88 5.90
N ASN A 533 -18.49 5.85 5.47
CA ASN A 533 -18.98 7.04 4.79
C ASN A 533 -19.56 6.73 3.41
N PHE A 534 -19.00 5.74 2.69
CA PHE A 534 -19.54 5.32 1.40
C PHE A 534 -20.84 4.53 1.55
N LEU A 535 -21.21 4.04 2.72
CA LEU A 535 -22.53 3.44 2.96
C LEU A 535 -23.60 4.49 3.24
N GLN A 536 -23.21 5.65 3.76
CA GLN A 536 -24.10 6.78 4.01
C GLN A 536 -24.44 7.54 2.72
N GLU A 537 -25.57 8.23 2.70
CA GLU A 537 -25.91 9.17 1.65
C GLU A 537 -24.90 10.33 1.56
N GLU A 538 -24.86 10.97 0.38
CA GLU A 538 -23.99 12.11 0.12
C GLU A 538 -24.40 13.30 1.02
N LYS A 539 -23.46 13.79 1.83
CA LYS A 539 -23.64 14.95 2.71
C LYS A 539 -22.42 15.86 2.69
N ILE A 540 -22.64 17.17 2.79
CA ILE A 540 -21.56 18.16 2.85
C ILE A 540 -20.93 18.14 4.25
N THR A 541 -19.61 17.98 4.29
CA THR A 541 -18.83 17.93 5.54
C THR A 541 -18.12 19.25 5.81
N LYS A 542 -17.56 19.89 4.77
CA LYS A 542 -16.85 21.16 4.88
C LYS A 542 -17.25 22.12 3.77
N ILE A 543 -17.29 23.41 4.10
CA ILE A 543 -17.64 24.46 3.15
C ILE A 543 -16.79 25.72 3.34
N LEU A 544 -16.30 26.27 2.23
CA LEU A 544 -15.59 27.53 2.16
C LEU A 544 -16.36 28.48 1.26
N PHE A 545 -16.84 29.56 1.86
CA PHE A 545 -17.49 30.63 1.13
C PHE A 545 -16.46 31.67 0.68
N VAL A 546 -16.46 31.99 -0.61
CA VAL A 546 -15.55 32.93 -1.26
C VAL A 546 -16.39 34.06 -1.88
N PHE A 547 -16.09 35.30 -1.48
CA PHE A 547 -16.90 36.45 -1.86
C PHE A 547 -16.09 37.50 -2.60
N SER A 548 -16.71 38.11 -3.61
CA SER A 548 -16.17 39.25 -4.36
C SER A 548 -14.73 39.03 -4.85
N PHE A 549 -14.43 37.84 -5.40
CA PHE A 549 -13.08 37.51 -5.84
C PHE A 549 -12.73 38.10 -7.21
N GLU A 550 -13.61 38.03 -8.20
CA GLU A 550 -13.36 38.65 -9.52
C GLU A 550 -13.91 40.08 -9.60
N ASN A 551 -15.09 40.29 -9.02
CA ASN A 551 -15.86 41.54 -9.14
C ASN A 551 -15.84 42.32 -7.82
N VAL A 552 -14.69 42.91 -7.49
CA VAL A 552 -14.63 43.89 -6.39
C VAL A 552 -15.27 45.18 -6.88
N ARG A 553 -16.53 45.40 -6.49
CA ARG A 553 -17.18 46.70 -6.65
C ARG A 553 -16.65 47.64 -5.55
N MET A 554 -16.51 48.94 -5.83
CA MET A 554 -16.15 49.97 -4.84
C MET A 554 -17.32 50.28 -3.86
N ASN A 555 -18.15 49.28 -3.56
CA ASN A 555 -19.40 49.40 -2.81
C ASN A 555 -19.45 48.23 -1.81
N MET A 556 -20.21 48.38 -0.72
CA MET A 556 -20.39 47.31 0.28
C MET A 556 -21.27 46.13 -0.20
N ASP A 557 -21.68 46.10 -1.48
CA ASP A 557 -22.57 45.07 -2.03
C ASP A 557 -21.79 43.87 -2.55
N VAL A 558 -22.11 42.70 -1.99
CA VAL A 558 -21.57 41.42 -2.42
C VAL A 558 -22.34 40.99 -3.66
N SER A 559 -21.69 41.04 -4.82
CA SER A 559 -22.31 40.74 -6.13
C SER A 559 -21.91 39.40 -6.72
N ASP A 560 -20.93 38.71 -6.11
CA ASP A 560 -20.40 37.44 -6.57
C ASP A 560 -20.18 36.49 -5.39
N PHE A 561 -20.86 35.34 -5.45
CA PHE A 561 -20.89 34.33 -4.40
C PHE A 561 -20.38 33.02 -4.96
N CYS A 562 -19.21 32.58 -4.52
CA CYS A 562 -18.70 31.27 -4.88
C CYS A 562 -18.54 30.43 -3.62
N VAL A 563 -18.89 29.15 -3.73
CA VAL A 563 -18.79 28.21 -2.63
C VAL A 563 -17.98 27.02 -3.08
N ILE A 564 -16.98 26.67 -2.28
CA ILE A 564 -16.21 25.43 -2.39
C ILE A 564 -16.70 24.51 -1.29
N TYR A 565 -17.05 23.27 -1.60
CA TYR A 565 -17.49 22.32 -0.57
C TYR A 565 -16.96 20.92 -0.84
N LYS A 566 -16.75 20.18 0.26
CA LYS A 566 -16.35 18.76 0.26
C LYS A 566 -17.46 17.91 0.88
N ASN A 567 -17.73 16.75 0.30
CA ASN A 567 -18.70 15.79 0.84
C ASN A 567 -18.02 14.65 1.64
N ASN A 568 -18.82 13.74 2.20
CA ASN A 568 -18.35 12.55 2.93
C ASN A 568 -17.72 11.47 2.05
N TRP A 569 -17.81 11.58 0.72
CA TRP A 569 -17.22 10.65 -0.24
C TRP A 569 -15.91 11.18 -0.85
N GLU A 570 -15.36 12.26 -0.27
CA GLU A 570 -14.14 12.93 -0.73
C GLU A 570 -14.25 13.50 -2.14
N GLU A 571 -15.41 14.07 -2.48
CA GLU A 571 -15.59 14.88 -3.68
C GLU A 571 -15.57 16.36 -3.32
N MET A 572 -14.89 17.17 -4.13
CA MET A 572 -14.87 18.61 -4.00
C MET A 572 -15.62 19.29 -5.15
N PHE A 573 -16.39 20.32 -4.83
CA PHE A 573 -17.21 21.06 -5.77
C PHE A 573 -16.97 22.55 -5.64
N VAL A 574 -17.07 23.26 -6.76
CA VAL A 574 -17.00 24.73 -6.82
C VAL A 574 -18.20 25.26 -7.58
N ARG A 575 -19.02 26.04 -6.89
CA ARG A 575 -20.26 26.58 -7.45
C ARG A 575 -20.35 28.09 -7.26
N ARG A 576 -20.52 28.81 -8.38
CA ARG A 576 -20.84 30.23 -8.43
C ARG A 576 -22.36 30.41 -8.39
N PHE A 577 -22.84 31.39 -7.63
CA PHE A 577 -24.25 31.76 -7.54
C PHE A 577 -24.44 33.18 -8.04
N SER A 578 -25.45 33.36 -8.89
CA SER A 578 -25.79 34.68 -9.45
C SER A 578 -26.60 35.56 -8.49
N SER A 579 -27.13 35.00 -7.38
CA SER A 579 -27.87 35.76 -6.36
C SER A 579 -27.91 35.03 -5.02
N VAL A 580 -28.21 35.76 -3.94
CA VAL A 580 -28.36 35.22 -2.57
C VAL A 580 -29.55 34.27 -2.48
N GLU A 581 -30.63 34.49 -3.21
CA GLU A 581 -31.84 33.65 -3.23
C GLU A 581 -31.54 32.26 -3.81
N LYS A 582 -30.76 32.19 -4.90
CA LYS A 582 -30.33 30.90 -5.47
C LYS A 582 -29.43 30.14 -4.50
N MET A 583 -28.58 30.85 -3.77
CA MET A 583 -27.74 30.28 -2.72
C MET A 583 -28.61 29.74 -1.57
N LYS A 584 -29.60 30.50 -1.09
CA LYS A 584 -30.58 30.06 -0.07
C LYS A 584 -31.32 28.80 -0.50
N SER A 585 -31.82 28.77 -1.74
CA SER A 585 -32.53 27.61 -2.29
C SER A 585 -31.66 26.35 -2.33
N PHE A 586 -30.37 26.48 -2.66
CA PHE A 586 -29.43 25.38 -2.59
C PHE A 586 -29.25 24.87 -1.16
N PHE A 587 -28.98 25.76 -0.21
CA PHE A 587 -28.79 25.35 1.19
C PHE A 587 -30.05 24.80 1.85
N ALA A 588 -31.24 25.21 1.38
CA ALA A 588 -32.52 24.68 1.88
C ALA A 588 -32.70 23.19 1.57
N LYS A 589 -32.07 22.73 0.49
CA LYS A 589 -32.03 21.31 0.12
C LYS A 589 -30.94 20.56 0.88
N VAL A 590 -29.78 21.19 1.08
CA VAL A 590 -28.58 20.60 1.70
C VAL A 590 -28.70 20.44 3.21
N SER A 591 -29.36 21.38 3.90
CA SER A 591 -29.51 21.40 5.36
C SER A 591 -30.21 20.16 5.94
N LYS A 592 -31.10 19.54 5.15
CA LYS A 592 -31.84 18.33 5.53
C LYS A 592 -30.89 17.15 5.78
N THR A 593 -29.79 17.08 5.05
CA THR A 593 -28.79 15.99 5.10
C THR A 593 -27.47 16.39 5.76
N SER A 594 -27.17 17.69 5.92
CA SER A 594 -25.83 18.18 6.28
C SER A 594 -25.82 19.15 7.49
N ARG A 595 -26.40 18.75 8.63
CA ARG A 595 -26.59 19.62 9.81
C ARG A 595 -25.29 20.08 10.49
N ASN A 596 -24.23 19.28 10.46
CA ASN A 596 -22.98 19.51 11.21
C ASN A 596 -21.79 19.93 10.31
N MET A 597 -22.03 20.69 9.23
CA MET A 597 -20.95 21.09 8.32
C MET A 597 -20.02 22.15 8.93
N GLU A 598 -18.72 22.01 8.73
CA GLU A 598 -17.71 23.01 9.10
C GLU A 598 -17.72 24.18 8.10
N LYS A 599 -17.73 25.42 8.60
CA LYS A 599 -17.91 26.64 7.79
C LYS A 599 -16.68 27.53 7.83
N TYR A 600 -16.19 27.89 6.66
CA TYR A 600 -15.04 28.77 6.46
C TYR A 600 -15.37 29.91 5.51
N PHE A 601 -14.63 31.01 5.62
CA PHE A 601 -14.88 32.23 4.85
C PHE A 601 -13.56 32.76 4.26
N TYR A 602 -13.64 33.32 3.06
CA TYR A 602 -12.56 34.02 2.40
C TYR A 602 -13.08 35.27 1.66
N VAL A 603 -12.40 36.39 1.89
CA VAL A 603 -12.55 37.65 1.16
C VAL A 603 -11.15 38.08 0.71
N GLN A 604 -11.03 38.78 -0.41
CA GLN A 604 -9.73 39.26 -0.86
C GLN A 604 -9.08 40.16 0.18
N ARG A 605 -7.80 39.92 0.50
CA ARG A 605 -7.09 40.66 1.55
C ARG A 605 -6.80 42.10 1.15
N ASN A 606 -6.67 42.35 -0.15
CA ASN A 606 -6.43 43.68 -0.69
C ASN A 606 -7.69 44.57 -0.72
N ASN A 607 -8.84 44.09 -0.22
CA ASN A 607 -10.07 44.88 -0.16
C ASN A 607 -10.04 45.85 1.03
N ILE A 608 -10.23 47.14 0.75
CA ILE A 608 -10.23 48.22 1.77
C ILE A 608 -11.30 48.01 2.85
N TYR A 609 -12.38 47.29 2.54
CA TYR A 609 -13.47 46.96 3.47
C TYR A 609 -13.42 45.53 4.01
N TYR A 610 -12.26 44.86 3.96
CA TYR A 610 -12.11 43.44 4.32
C TYR A 610 -12.82 43.04 5.62
N GLU A 611 -12.55 43.72 6.74
CA GLU A 611 -13.13 43.40 8.05
C GLU A 611 -14.67 43.51 8.04
N LYS A 612 -15.19 44.64 7.54
CA LYS A 612 -16.64 44.88 7.45
C LYS A 612 -17.34 43.90 6.52
N LEU A 613 -16.70 43.56 5.40
CA LEU A 613 -17.23 42.59 4.44
C LEU A 613 -17.29 41.20 5.06
N ILE A 614 -16.24 40.76 5.75
CA ILE A 614 -16.23 39.46 6.43
C ILE A 614 -17.33 39.36 7.48
N GLU A 615 -17.52 40.39 8.29
CA GLU A 615 -18.53 40.40 9.34
C GLU A 615 -19.95 40.37 8.77
N ARG A 616 -20.25 41.27 7.82
CA ARG A 616 -21.54 41.31 7.12
C ARG A 616 -21.86 39.99 6.43
N THR A 617 -20.83 39.36 5.87
CA THR A 617 -20.95 38.09 5.18
C THR A 617 -21.22 36.92 6.12
N LYS A 618 -20.52 36.86 7.26
CA LYS A 618 -20.79 35.86 8.31
C LYS A 618 -22.23 35.99 8.82
N ASN A 619 -22.71 37.22 9.02
CA ASN A 619 -24.09 37.46 9.42
C ASN A 619 -25.09 37.01 8.35
N MET A 620 -24.83 37.32 7.07
CA MET A 620 -25.66 36.87 5.95
C MET A 620 -25.72 35.34 5.86
N VAL A 621 -24.58 34.64 5.91
CA VAL A 621 -24.53 33.18 5.86
C VAL A 621 -25.19 32.55 7.08
N THR A 622 -25.01 33.12 8.26
CA THR A 622 -25.70 32.66 9.48
C THR A 622 -27.21 32.79 9.34
N GLN A 623 -27.73 33.91 8.82
CA GLN A 623 -29.16 34.07 8.55
C GLN A 623 -29.67 33.12 7.46
N VAL A 624 -28.90 32.91 6.39
CA VAL A 624 -29.23 31.95 5.34
C VAL A 624 -29.36 30.55 5.91
N LEU A 625 -28.46 30.13 6.80
CA LEU A 625 -28.44 28.79 7.36
C LEU A 625 -29.33 28.60 8.59
N ALA A 626 -29.73 29.66 9.29
CA ALA A 626 -30.63 29.61 10.45
C ALA A 626 -32.12 29.64 10.06
N GLY A 627 -32.45 30.16 8.87
CA GLY A 627 -33.81 30.17 8.33
C GLY A 627 -34.20 28.89 7.57
N ILE A 628 -33.42 27.83 7.75
CA ILE A 628 -33.47 26.56 7.03
C ILE A 628 -33.34 25.43 8.07
#